data_AF-A0A7K4BFI7-F1
#
_entry.id   AF-A0A7K4BFI7-F1
#
_cell.length_a   1.000
_cell.length_b   1.000
_cell.length_c   1.000
_cell.angle_alpha   90.00
_cell.angle_beta   90.00
_cell.angle_gamma   90.00
#
_symmetry.space_group_name_H-M   'P 1'
#
loop_
_entity.id
_entity.type
_entity.pdbx_description
1 polymer ?
#
loop_
_entity_poly.entity_id
_entity_poly.type
_entity_poly.pdbx_seq_one_letter_code
_entity_poly.pdbx_strand_id
1 'polypeptide(L)'
;RRDVECYLVLCGDPDPPKTVLFRGSEVRYLSPDERSSAALIKKALSIPCGDEFRESTPGVYVRRGGLLRLLGEIPFAVLDEAGEDIRTAPALPEAYILSDHQDFAPEEEGMLSERDRYSVGPTSLHADHTITVVLNEMDRRESGWRSSKK
;
A
#
# COMPACT_ATOMS: atom_id res chain seq x y z
N ARG A 1 3.77 -8.71 9.46
CA ARG A 1 4.31 -9.55 8.37
C ARG A 1 5.73 -9.05 8.08
N ARG A 2 6.75 -9.92 8.04
CA ARG A 2 8.17 -9.51 7.87
C ARG A 2 8.55 -9.33 6.40
N ASP A 3 7.75 -9.93 5.56
CA ASP A 3 7.75 -10.03 4.10
C ASP A 3 6.92 -8.94 3.42
N VAL A 4 6.51 -7.91 4.17
CA VAL A 4 5.66 -6.81 3.66
C VAL A 4 6.38 -5.48 3.78
N GLU A 5 6.28 -4.70 2.72
CA GLU A 5 6.59 -3.27 2.71
C GLU A 5 5.30 -2.49 2.51
N CYS A 6 5.15 -1.37 3.24
CA CYS A 6 4.01 -0.48 3.11
C CYS A 6 4.50 0.93 2.79
N TYR A 7 4.00 1.48 1.68
CA TYR A 7 4.34 2.80 1.20
C TYR A 7 3.13 3.72 1.42
N LEU A 8 3.35 4.84 2.09
CA LEU A 8 2.38 5.90 2.28
C LEU A 8 2.80 7.11 1.45
N VAL A 9 1.98 7.47 0.45
CA VAL A 9 2.17 8.70 -0.33
C VAL A 9 1.35 9.81 0.34
N LEU A 10 2.04 10.79 0.89
CA LEU A 10 1.44 11.86 1.69
C LEU A 10 1.45 13.16 0.89
N CYS A 11 0.27 13.60 0.45
CA CYS A 11 0.06 14.77 -0.41
C CYS A 11 -0.42 16.02 0.34
N GLY A 12 -0.52 15.98 1.67
CA GLY A 12 -0.97 17.11 2.49
C GLY A 12 0.09 18.21 2.69
N ASP A 13 -0.39 19.45 2.82
CA ASP A 13 0.42 20.62 3.19
C ASP A 13 1.21 20.43 4.51
N PRO A 14 2.31 21.17 4.73
CA PRO A 14 2.84 22.27 3.90
C PRO A 14 3.99 21.88 2.95
N ASP A 15 4.42 20.62 2.97
CA ASP A 15 5.61 20.16 2.22
C ASP A 15 5.37 18.80 1.51
N PRO A 16 4.33 18.69 0.64
CA PRO A 16 4.10 17.50 -0.16
C PRO A 16 4.93 17.49 -1.47
N PRO A 17 5.01 16.35 -2.18
CA PRO A 17 4.67 15.02 -1.70
C PRO A 17 5.85 14.37 -0.97
N LYS A 18 5.53 13.59 0.07
CA LYS A 18 6.49 12.72 0.76
C LYS A 18 6.03 11.28 0.70
N THR A 19 6.97 10.36 0.49
CA THR A 19 6.72 8.93 0.61
C THR A 19 7.34 8.42 1.89
N VAL A 20 6.53 7.79 2.75
CA VAL A 20 6.99 7.08 3.95
C VAL A 20 6.93 5.58 3.67
N LEU A 21 8.02 4.87 3.92
CA LEU A 21 8.11 3.42 3.77
C LEU A 21 8.24 2.76 5.14
N PHE A 22 7.35 1.82 5.44
CA PHE A 22 7.48 0.86 6.53
C PHE A 22 7.97 -0.47 5.97
N ARG A 23 9.11 -0.95 6.45
CA ARG A 23 9.65 -2.26 6.08
C ARG A 23 9.43 -3.26 7.21
N GLY A 24 8.56 -4.24 6.98
CA GLY A 24 8.11 -5.20 7.98
C GLY A 24 9.22 -6.07 8.57
N SER A 25 10.31 -6.31 7.83
CA SER A 25 11.47 -7.07 8.31
C SER A 25 12.31 -6.33 9.35
N GLU A 26 12.23 -5.00 9.39
CA GLU A 26 13.10 -4.13 10.17
C GLU A 26 12.36 -3.31 11.24
N VAL A 27 11.06 -3.05 11.03
CA VAL A 27 10.28 -2.11 11.85
C VAL A 27 10.30 -2.49 13.33
N ARG A 28 10.55 -1.49 14.19
CA ARG A 28 10.45 -1.62 15.65
C ARG A 28 9.49 -0.58 16.22
N TYR A 29 8.98 -0.85 17.42
CA TYR A 29 8.08 0.04 18.17
C TYR A 29 6.72 0.30 17.51
N LEU A 30 6.39 -0.43 16.44
CA LEU A 30 5.07 -0.45 15.84
C LEU A 30 4.20 -1.46 16.59
N SER A 31 3.19 -0.95 17.26
CA SER A 31 2.14 -1.73 17.92
C SER A 31 0.87 -1.69 17.07
N PRO A 32 -0.07 -2.63 17.21
CA PRO A 32 -1.32 -2.64 16.46
C PRO A 32 -2.33 -1.61 17.02
N ASP A 33 -1.88 -0.37 17.17
CA ASP A 33 -2.68 0.78 17.60
C ASP A 33 -2.32 2.00 16.76
N GLU A 34 -3.33 2.82 16.46
CA GLU A 34 -3.17 4.01 15.60
C GLU A 34 -2.15 5.01 16.15
N ARG A 35 -2.04 5.11 17.48
CA ARG A 35 -1.18 6.10 18.13
C ARG A 35 0.31 5.78 17.90
N SER A 36 0.71 4.52 17.95
CA SER A 36 2.10 4.10 17.70
C SER A 36 2.48 4.34 16.23
N SER A 37 1.60 3.98 15.29
CA SER A 37 1.75 4.26 13.86
C SER A 37 1.87 5.75 13.59
N ALA A 38 0.97 6.56 14.15
CA ALA A 38 1.00 8.01 14.02
C ALA A 38 2.28 8.63 14.60
N ALA A 39 2.79 8.10 15.72
CA ALA A 39 4.05 8.57 16.31
C ALA A 39 5.26 8.28 15.41
N LEU A 40 5.29 7.14 14.73
CA LEU A 40 6.36 6.79 13.77
C LEU A 40 6.29 7.65 12.51
N ILE A 41 5.09 7.84 11.94
CA ILE A 41 4.86 8.74 10.80
C ILE A 41 5.28 10.17 11.17
N LYS A 42 4.87 10.67 12.33
CA LYS A 42 5.26 12.00 12.82
C LYS A 42 6.78 12.17 12.91
N LYS A 43 7.50 11.16 13.42
CA LYS A 43 8.97 11.18 13.46
C LYS A 43 9.56 11.21 12.05
N ALA A 44 9.06 10.37 11.14
CA ALA A 44 9.49 10.33 9.74
C ALA A 44 9.31 11.68 9.03
N LEU A 45 8.19 12.36 9.26
CA LEU A 45 7.93 13.67 8.67
C LEU A 45 8.73 14.83 9.31
N SER A 46 9.28 14.62 10.51
CA SER A 46 10.02 15.65 11.26
C SER A 46 11.49 15.81 10.85
N ILE A 47 12.04 14.84 10.11
CA ILE A 47 13.42 14.89 9.65
C ILE A 47 13.50 15.47 8.23
N PRO A 48 14.60 16.18 7.88
CA PRO A 48 14.80 16.59 6.51
C PRO A 48 15.07 15.37 5.62
N CYS A 49 14.37 15.28 4.49
CA CYS A 49 14.55 14.23 3.49
C CYS A 49 14.79 14.83 2.11
N GLY A 50 15.66 14.18 1.34
CA GLY A 50 15.88 14.45 -0.08
C GLY A 50 15.18 13.40 -0.94
N ASP A 51 15.71 13.17 -2.13
CA ASP A 51 15.13 12.23 -3.09
C ASP A 51 15.36 10.76 -2.72
N GLU A 52 16.38 10.46 -1.92
CA GLU A 52 16.66 9.09 -1.45
C GLU A 52 16.00 8.78 -0.11
N PHE A 53 15.66 7.51 0.11
CA PHE A 53 15.11 7.06 1.37
C PHE A 53 16.10 7.26 2.51
N ARG A 54 15.67 8.03 3.51
CA ARG A 54 16.39 8.25 4.74
C ARG A 54 15.64 7.57 5.88
N GLU A 55 16.35 6.77 6.67
CA GLU A 55 15.79 6.14 7.86
C GLU A 55 15.52 7.19 8.96
N SER A 56 14.32 7.13 9.53
CA SER A 56 13.88 7.97 10.66
C SER A 56 13.94 7.22 11.98
N THR A 57 13.41 6.00 11.97
CA THR A 57 13.42 5.04 13.07
C THR A 57 13.60 3.65 12.47
N PRO A 58 14.05 2.64 13.23
CA PRO A 58 14.29 1.29 12.71
C PRO A 58 13.15 0.81 11.81
N GLY A 59 13.45 0.59 10.52
CA GLY A 59 12.51 0.10 9.51
C GLY A 59 11.46 1.10 9.02
N VAL A 60 11.59 2.40 9.33
CA VAL A 60 10.71 3.47 8.84
C VAL A 60 11.56 4.53 8.14
N TYR A 61 11.28 4.71 6.85
CA TYR A 61 12.05 5.55 5.94
C TYR A 61 11.18 6.65 5.35
N VAL A 62 11.80 7.76 4.96
CA VAL A 62 11.11 8.87 4.30
C VAL A 62 11.97 9.46 3.17
N ARG A 63 11.32 9.84 2.08
CA ARG A 63 11.91 10.58 0.96
C ARG A 63 10.92 11.58 0.35
N ARG A 64 11.44 12.49 -0.47
CA ARG A 64 10.63 13.27 -1.42
C ARG A 64 10.23 12.42 -2.61
N GLY A 65 8.99 12.60 -3.06
CA GLY A 65 8.42 11.86 -4.18
C GLY A 65 7.00 11.44 -3.88
N GLY A 66 6.17 11.45 -4.92
CA GLY A 66 4.76 11.06 -4.88
C GLY A 66 4.48 9.80 -5.70
N LEU A 67 3.21 9.65 -6.07
CA LEU A 67 2.68 8.50 -6.78
C LEU A 67 3.45 8.15 -8.05
N LEU A 68 3.65 9.10 -8.96
CA LEU A 68 4.29 8.86 -10.26
C LEU A 68 5.67 8.21 -10.12
N ARG A 69 6.49 8.70 -9.17
CA ARG A 69 7.82 8.15 -8.93
C ARG A 69 7.72 6.71 -8.43
N LEU A 70 6.81 6.45 -7.49
CA LEU A 70 6.61 5.14 -6.91
C LEU A 70 6.11 4.12 -7.95
N LEU A 71 5.22 4.53 -8.85
CA LEU A 71 4.73 3.72 -9.98
C LEU A 71 5.83 3.38 -11.01
N GLY A 72 6.87 4.21 -11.13
CA GLY A 72 8.03 3.95 -11.99
C GLY A 72 9.02 2.94 -11.41
N GLU A 73 8.93 2.64 -10.11
CA GLU A 73 9.85 1.76 -9.39
C GLU A 73 9.23 0.38 -9.11
N ILE A 74 7.91 0.33 -8.90
CA ILE A 74 7.21 -0.89 -8.48
C ILE A 74 5.98 -1.11 -9.39
N PRO A 75 5.77 -2.34 -9.90
CA PRO A 75 4.65 -2.66 -10.78
C PRO A 75 3.35 -2.90 -9.99
N PHE A 76 2.76 -1.84 -9.44
CA PHE A 76 1.49 -1.95 -8.71
C PHE A 76 0.32 -2.33 -9.61
N ALA A 77 -0.53 -3.22 -9.10
CA ALA A 77 -1.92 -3.38 -9.55
C ALA A 77 -2.86 -2.51 -8.69
N VAL A 78 -3.97 -2.05 -9.24
CA VAL A 78 -4.92 -1.19 -8.52
C VAL A 78 -5.99 -2.04 -7.84
N LEU A 79 -6.30 -1.72 -6.59
CA LEU A 79 -7.47 -2.24 -5.91
C LEU A 79 -8.65 -1.30 -6.15
N ASP A 80 -9.69 -1.82 -6.79
CA ASP A 80 -10.82 -1.05 -7.33
C ASP A 80 -12.09 -1.93 -7.31
N GLU A 81 -13.22 -1.43 -6.80
CA GLU A 81 -14.47 -2.20 -6.76
C GLU A 81 -14.98 -2.68 -8.12
N ALA A 82 -14.65 -1.96 -9.21
CA ALA A 82 -15.02 -2.29 -10.58
C ALA A 82 -13.99 -3.21 -11.28
N GLY A 83 -12.90 -3.58 -10.60
CA GLY A 83 -11.89 -4.52 -11.08
C GLY A 83 -12.38 -5.98 -11.15
N GLU A 84 -11.55 -6.86 -11.71
CA GLU A 84 -11.81 -8.31 -11.70
C GLU A 84 -11.73 -8.85 -10.26
N ASP A 85 -12.58 -9.80 -9.86
CA ASP A 85 -12.47 -10.44 -8.55
C ASP A 85 -11.06 -11.04 -8.38
N ILE A 86 -10.35 -10.60 -7.34
CA ILE A 86 -8.99 -11.06 -7.03
C ILE A 86 -8.91 -12.58 -6.88
N ARG A 87 -10.02 -13.26 -6.55
CA ARG A 87 -10.10 -14.71 -6.42
C ARG A 87 -10.11 -15.44 -7.76
N THR A 88 -10.54 -14.80 -8.85
CA THR A 88 -10.51 -15.39 -10.19
C THR A 88 -9.18 -15.18 -10.89
N ALA A 89 -8.40 -14.18 -10.46
CA ALA A 89 -7.08 -13.89 -11.00
C ALA A 89 -6.17 -15.13 -10.99
N PRO A 90 -5.55 -15.51 -12.14
CA PRO A 90 -4.75 -16.74 -12.24
C PRO A 90 -3.53 -16.71 -11.31
N ALA A 91 -2.89 -15.55 -11.21
CA ALA A 91 -1.83 -15.23 -10.26
C ALA A 91 -2.17 -13.92 -9.55
N LEU A 92 -1.64 -13.74 -8.34
CA LEU A 92 -1.78 -12.49 -7.60
C LEU A 92 -0.62 -11.55 -7.92
N PRO A 93 -0.87 -10.24 -8.12
CA PRO A 93 0.17 -9.23 -8.12
C PRO A 93 1.02 -9.26 -6.85
N GLU A 94 2.29 -8.87 -6.97
CA GLU A 94 3.21 -8.71 -5.82
C GLU A 94 2.97 -7.40 -5.06
N ALA A 95 2.44 -6.38 -5.74
CA ALA A 95 2.24 -5.05 -5.17
C ALA A 95 0.87 -4.50 -5.54
N TYR A 96 0.21 -3.87 -4.58
CA TYR A 96 -1.11 -3.28 -4.74
C TYR A 96 -1.11 -1.80 -4.34
N ILE A 97 -1.86 -1.01 -5.09
CA ILE A 97 -2.16 0.38 -4.75
C ILE A 97 -3.66 0.54 -4.51
N LEU A 98 -3.99 1.34 -3.52
CA LEU A 98 -5.35 1.73 -3.19
C LEU A 98 -5.35 3.20 -2.80
N SER A 99 -6.46 3.88 -3.06
CA SER A 99 -6.67 5.24 -2.60
C SER A 99 -7.04 5.25 -1.10
N ASP A 100 -7.25 6.44 -0.55
CA ASP A 100 -7.68 6.61 0.82
C ASP A 100 -9.21 6.46 0.98
N HIS A 101 -9.89 7.47 1.48
CA HIS A 101 -11.34 7.53 1.61
C HIS A 101 -12.00 8.24 0.41
N GLN A 102 -11.20 8.80 -0.48
CA GLN A 102 -11.62 9.44 -1.72
C GLN A 102 -11.15 8.61 -2.91
N ASP A 103 -11.83 8.75 -4.04
CA ASP A 103 -11.35 8.19 -5.30
C ASP A 103 -10.02 8.84 -5.71
N PHE A 104 -9.24 8.15 -6.53
CA PHE A 104 -8.06 8.74 -7.15
C PHE A 104 -8.45 10.03 -7.90
N ALA A 105 -7.63 11.07 -7.78
CA ALA A 105 -7.84 12.28 -8.54
C ALA A 105 -7.71 11.98 -10.06
N PRO A 106 -8.34 12.76 -10.96
CA PRO A 106 -8.27 12.52 -12.41
C PRO A 106 -6.84 12.39 -12.95
N GLU A 107 -5.89 13.15 -12.38
CA GLU A 107 -4.49 13.08 -12.73
C GLU A 107 -3.84 11.76 -12.31
N GLU A 108 -4.18 11.25 -11.13
CA GLU A 108 -3.69 9.97 -10.60
C GLU A 108 -4.30 8.80 -11.37
N GLU A 109 -5.58 8.87 -11.69
CA GLU A 109 -6.29 7.89 -12.51
C GLU A 109 -5.68 7.79 -13.91
N GLY A 110 -5.25 8.92 -14.49
CA GLY A 110 -4.46 8.95 -15.72
C GLY A 110 -3.15 8.17 -15.62
N MET A 111 -2.44 8.25 -14.49
CA MET A 111 -1.20 7.50 -14.23
C MET A 111 -1.44 6.00 -14.01
N LEU A 112 -2.65 5.62 -13.60
CA LEU A 112 -3.04 4.25 -13.27
C LEU A 112 -3.78 3.54 -14.42
N SER A 113 -4.11 4.25 -15.50
CA SER A 113 -4.96 3.77 -16.59
C SER A 113 -4.50 2.46 -17.27
N GLU A 114 -3.19 2.20 -17.30
CA GLU A 114 -2.59 1.00 -17.90
C GLU A 114 -2.35 -0.15 -16.90
N ARG A 115 -2.81 -0.02 -15.64
CA ARG A 115 -2.60 -1.02 -14.59
C ARG A 115 -3.79 -1.97 -14.49
N ASP A 116 -3.48 -3.24 -14.22
CA ASP A 116 -4.51 -4.24 -13.90
C ASP A 116 -5.28 -3.81 -12.64
N ARG A 117 -6.60 -4.02 -12.66
CA ARG A 117 -7.52 -3.65 -11.58
C ARG A 117 -8.18 -4.88 -10.98
N TYR A 118 -8.15 -4.97 -9.65
CA TYR A 118 -8.72 -6.07 -8.91
C TYR A 118 -9.70 -5.59 -7.84
N SER A 119 -10.85 -6.25 -7.77
CA SER A 119 -11.83 -6.08 -6.71
C SER A 119 -11.67 -7.16 -5.64
N VAL A 120 -11.90 -6.79 -4.38
CA VAL A 120 -11.90 -7.73 -3.25
C VAL A 120 -13.30 -8.21 -2.86
N GLY A 121 -14.33 -7.70 -3.56
CA GLY A 121 -15.72 -8.07 -3.30
C GLY A 121 -16.73 -7.08 -3.89
N PRO A 122 -18.03 -7.37 -3.78
CA PRO A 122 -19.09 -6.61 -4.45
C PRO A 122 -19.45 -5.27 -3.76
N THR A 123 -18.80 -4.94 -2.65
CA THR A 123 -19.10 -3.73 -1.86
C THR A 123 -17.82 -2.94 -1.63
N SER A 124 -17.93 -1.62 -1.70
CA SER A 124 -16.82 -0.74 -1.30
C SER A 124 -16.46 -0.95 0.16
N LEU A 125 -15.16 -1.08 0.44
CA LEU A 125 -14.59 -1.33 1.76
C LEU A 125 -13.61 -0.20 2.11
N HIS A 126 -13.42 0.05 3.41
CA HIS A 126 -12.30 0.87 3.85
C HIS A 126 -10.97 0.23 3.47
N ALA A 127 -9.97 1.08 3.20
CA ALA A 127 -8.64 0.70 2.77
C ALA A 127 -8.00 -0.43 3.60
N ASP A 128 -8.12 -0.37 4.93
CA ASP A 128 -7.58 -1.37 5.85
C ASP A 128 -8.31 -2.72 5.79
N HIS A 129 -9.62 -2.71 5.56
CA HIS A 129 -10.39 -3.92 5.29
C HIS A 129 -9.97 -4.56 3.96
N THR A 130 -9.78 -3.76 2.91
CA THR A 130 -9.30 -4.23 1.61
C THR A 130 -7.94 -4.93 1.75
N ILE A 131 -6.99 -4.31 2.46
CA ILE A 131 -5.68 -4.92 2.75
C ILE A 131 -5.85 -6.27 3.47
N THR A 132 -6.75 -6.35 4.46
CA THR A 132 -7.02 -7.59 5.18
C THR A 132 -7.53 -8.70 4.26
N VAL A 133 -8.45 -8.39 3.33
CA VAL A 133 -9.00 -9.37 2.39
C VAL A 133 -7.95 -9.84 1.38
N VAL A 134 -7.13 -8.93 0.85
CA VAL A 134 -6.02 -9.27 -0.05
C VAL A 134 -5.04 -10.21 0.64
N LEU A 135 -4.56 -9.87 1.84
CA LEU A 135 -3.61 -10.69 2.59
C LEU A 135 -4.18 -12.06 2.94
N ASN A 136 -5.47 -12.15 3.27
CA ASN A 136 -6.13 -13.43 3.48
C ASN A 136 -6.21 -14.27 2.19
N GLU A 137 -6.46 -13.66 1.03
CA GLU A 137 -6.44 -14.40 -0.24
C GLU A 137 -5.01 -14.87 -0.59
N MET A 138 -3.98 -14.07 -0.34
CA MET A 138 -2.57 -14.49 -0.47
C MET A 138 -2.27 -15.70 0.43
N ASP A 139 -2.60 -15.64 1.72
CA ASP A 139 -2.39 -16.75 2.66
C ASP A 139 -3.08 -18.04 2.20
N ARG A 140 -4.30 -17.93 1.67
CA ARG A 140 -5.06 -19.08 1.15
C ARG A 140 -4.38 -19.71 -0.05
N ARG A 141 -3.79 -18.92 -0.94
CA ARG A 141 -3.05 -19.42 -2.11
C ARG A 141 -1.74 -20.06 -1.71
N GLU A 142 -0.96 -19.40 -0.85
CA GLU A 142 0.35 -19.87 -0.38
C GLU A 142 0.25 -21.16 0.43
N SER A 143 -0.78 -21.29 1.26
CA SER A 143 -1.04 -22.52 2.04
C SER A 143 -1.65 -23.66 1.22
N GLY A 144 -2.01 -23.42 -0.04
CA GLY A 144 -2.79 -24.37 -0.83
C GLY A 144 -4.23 -24.57 -0.33
N TRP A 145 -4.72 -23.70 0.57
CA TRP A 145 -6.11 -23.64 1.04
C TRP A 145 -7.05 -23.05 -0.03
N ARG A 146 -6.91 -23.48 -1.28
CA ARG A 146 -8.00 -23.33 -2.25
C ARG A 146 -8.96 -24.45 -1.95
N SER A 147 -10.21 -24.12 -1.60
CA SER A 147 -11.27 -25.11 -1.44
C SER A 147 -11.30 -25.93 -2.71
N SER A 148 -10.75 -27.14 -2.65
CA SER A 148 -10.87 -28.14 -3.68
C SER A 148 -12.32 -28.63 -3.62
N LYS A 149 -13.24 -27.83 -4.15
CA LYS A 149 -14.62 -28.22 -4.35
C LYS A 149 -14.96 -27.96 -5.81
N LYS A 150 -14.82 -29.06 -6.55
CA LYS A 150 -15.60 -29.52 -7.69
C LYS A 150 -16.42 -28.48 -8.44
#